data_AF-A0A818P4Q3-F1
#
_entry.id   AF-A0A818P4Q3-F1
#
_cell.length_a   1.000
_cell.length_b   1.000
_cell.length_c   1.000
_cell.angle_alpha   90.00
_cell.angle_beta   90.00
_cell.angle_gamma   90.00
#
_symmetry.space_group_name_H-M   'P 1'
#
loop_
_entity.id
_entity.type
_entity.pdbx_description
1 polymer ?
#
loop_
_entity_poly.entity_id
_entity_poly.type
_entity_poly.pdbx_seq_one_letter_code
_entity_poly.pdbx_strand_id
1 'polypeptide(L)'
;MYLCISLLLANIANHGLYDGISIACSNGNCQHHTTIIAGSIIGGGTGIILLFIVTLLCCHHFKGRPLQTNLKFVNSTNNKIYKHELHDVTIFTSGIWSSRHYQSGMWHSFSYFMLSFDPKLFKVTGSGLDNIGIFTIDGTYSIETGRMGLIKTYQLGTKKRTEDFKYQMIIQLTWNSETHQFEGKWYVQTNKYRGTDKFQLKFTKQQSSPNNKENSMC
;
A
#
# COMPACT_ATOMS: atom_id res chain seq x y z
N MET A 1 -12.16 0.26 -5.40
CA MET A 1 -12.91 -1.01 -5.42
C MET A 1 -14.41 -0.77 -5.50
N TYR A 2 -15.02 -0.03 -4.56
CA TYR A 2 -16.45 0.29 -4.59
C TYR A 2 -16.89 0.98 -5.90
N LEU A 3 -16.20 2.02 -6.38
CA LEU A 3 -16.60 2.70 -7.63
C LEU A 3 -16.65 1.80 -8.88
N CYS A 4 -15.74 0.83 -9.03
CA CYS A 4 -15.78 -0.09 -10.18
C CYS A 4 -16.90 -1.13 -10.07
N ILE A 5 -17.23 -1.57 -8.85
CA ILE A 5 -18.33 -2.50 -8.61
C ILE A 5 -19.69 -1.78 -8.76
N SER A 6 -19.78 -0.51 -8.33
CA SER A 6 -20.99 0.32 -8.48
C SER A 6 -21.37 0.55 -9.94
N LEU A 7 -20.39 0.82 -10.81
CA LEU A 7 -20.62 0.96 -12.25
C LEU A 7 -21.03 -0.36 -12.92
N LEU A 8 -20.59 -1.49 -12.38
CA LEU A 8 -20.95 -2.82 -12.87
C LEU A 8 -22.41 -3.19 -12.53
N LEU A 9 -22.84 -2.89 -11.30
CA LEU A 9 -24.22 -3.15 -10.86
C LEU A 9 -25.25 -2.26 -11.57
N ALA A 10 -24.89 -1.02 -11.90
CA ALA A 10 -25.76 -0.12 -12.66
C ALA A 10 -26.03 -0.63 -14.09
N ASN A 11 -25.08 -1.36 -14.69
CA ASN A 11 -25.23 -1.87 -16.06
C ASN A 11 -26.03 -3.18 -16.12
N ILE A 12 -26.00 -3.99 -15.06
CA ILE A 12 -26.81 -5.23 -14.94
C ILE A 12 -28.28 -4.88 -14.66
N ALA A 13 -28.55 -3.81 -13.90
CA ALA A 13 -29.90 -3.36 -13.61
C ALA A 13 -30.65 -2.78 -14.84
N ASN A 14 -29.93 -2.27 -15.84
CA ASN A 14 -30.55 -1.72 -17.06
C ASN A 14 -30.92 -2.76 -18.12
N HIS A 15 -30.52 -4.03 -17.96
CA HIS A 15 -30.85 -5.11 -18.89
C HIS A 15 -31.74 -6.20 -18.29
N GLY A 16 -32.28 -5.99 -17.09
CA GLY A 16 -33.14 -6.93 -16.38
C GLY A 16 -34.59 -6.48 -16.26
N LEU A 17 -35.28 -6.29 -17.38
CA LEU A 17 -36.75 -6.36 -17.43
C LEU A 17 -37.13 -7.26 -18.60
N TYR A 18 -37.10 -8.55 -18.26
CA TYR A 18 -37.68 -9.67 -18.97
C TYR A 18 -39.21 -9.50 -18.92
N ASP A 19 -39.79 -8.84 -19.94
CA ASP A 19 -41.22 -8.99 -20.19
C ASP A 19 -41.44 -10.18 -21.13
N GLY A 20 -42.14 -11.17 -20.58
CA GLY A 20 -42.62 -12.43 -21.13
C GLY A 20 -42.42 -12.68 -22.63
N ILE A 21 -41.48 -13.55 -22.97
CA ILE A 21 -41.50 -14.25 -24.26
C ILE A 21 -42.34 -15.53 -24.07
N SER A 22 -43.66 -15.40 -24.21
CA SER A 22 -44.56 -16.53 -24.46
C SER A 22 -44.40 -16.96 -25.92
N ILE A 23 -43.61 -18.02 -26.17
CA ILE A 23 -43.39 -18.57 -27.52
C ILE A 23 -44.54 -19.51 -27.86
N ALA A 24 -45.56 -18.99 -28.55
CA ALA A 24 -46.58 -19.81 -29.19
C ALA A 24 -46.08 -20.25 -30.58
N CYS A 25 -45.75 -21.53 -30.73
CA CYS A 25 -45.43 -22.11 -32.04
C CYS A 25 -46.74 -22.41 -32.78
N SER A 26 -47.04 -21.64 -33.84
CA SER A 26 -48.07 -21.97 -34.82
C SER A 26 -47.39 -22.26 -36.16
N ASN A 27 -47.55 -23.48 -36.64
CA ASN A 27 -47.30 -23.97 -38.01
C ASN A 27 -45.88 -23.76 -38.60
N GLY A 28 -45.03 -24.78 -38.41
CA GLY A 28 -44.23 -25.33 -39.52
C GLY A 28 -42.88 -24.70 -39.88
N ASN A 29 -42.45 -23.55 -39.33
CA ASN A 29 -41.11 -23.02 -39.63
C ASN A 29 -40.45 -22.32 -38.43
N CYS A 30 -39.82 -23.11 -37.56
CA CYS A 30 -39.08 -22.62 -36.37
C CYS A 30 -37.63 -22.21 -36.69
N GLN A 31 -37.41 -21.24 -37.58
CA GLN A 31 -36.05 -20.74 -37.88
C GLN A 31 -35.56 -19.62 -36.93
N HIS A 32 -36.44 -19.04 -36.10
CA HIS A 32 -36.10 -17.90 -35.23
C HIS A 32 -35.39 -18.26 -33.90
N HIS A 33 -35.31 -19.53 -33.52
CA HIS A 33 -34.70 -19.93 -32.24
C HIS A 33 -33.17 -19.91 -32.27
N THR A 34 -32.57 -20.24 -33.41
CA THR A 34 -31.10 -20.34 -33.54
C THR A 34 -30.42 -18.98 -33.39
N THR A 35 -31.05 -17.91 -33.87
CA THR A 35 -30.51 -16.54 -33.80
C THR A 35 -30.55 -15.97 -32.38
N ILE A 36 -31.61 -16.25 -31.61
CA ILE A 36 -31.73 -15.79 -30.20
C ILE A 36 -30.72 -16.53 -29.30
N ILE A 37 -30.58 -17.84 -29.50
CA ILE A 37 -29.60 -18.65 -28.76
C ILE A 37 -28.17 -18.19 -29.11
N ALA A 38 -27.87 -18.02 -30.40
CA ALA A 38 -26.57 -17.52 -30.85
C ALA A 38 -26.27 -16.11 -30.29
N GLY A 39 -27.25 -15.20 -30.32
CA GLY A 39 -27.11 -13.86 -29.76
C GLY A 39 -26.81 -13.87 -28.25
N SER A 40 -27.47 -14.76 -27.50
CA SER A 40 -27.24 -14.91 -26.05
C SER A 40 -25.84 -15.44 -25.74
N ILE A 41 -25.35 -16.41 -26.51
CA ILE A 41 -24.00 -16.97 -26.35
C ILE A 41 -22.93 -15.91 -26.67
N ILE A 42 -23.11 -15.16 -27.76
CA ILE A 42 -22.17 -14.09 -28.17
C ILE A 42 -22.18 -12.94 -27.13
N GLY A 43 -23.36 -12.52 -26.69
CA GLY A 43 -23.52 -11.49 -25.65
C GLY A 43 -22.89 -11.91 -24.31
N GLY A 44 -23.13 -13.13 -23.86
CA GLY A 44 -22.51 -13.68 -22.65
C GLY A 44 -20.99 -13.75 -22.76
N GLY A 45 -20.48 -14.26 -23.89
CA GLY A 45 -19.03 -14.36 -24.15
C GLY A 45 -18.34 -13.00 -24.16
N THR A 46 -18.90 -12.02 -24.88
CA THR A 46 -18.36 -10.65 -24.92
C THR A 46 -18.41 -9.98 -23.55
N GLY A 47 -19.47 -10.16 -22.78
CA GLY A 47 -19.58 -9.66 -21.41
C GLY A 47 -18.49 -10.21 -20.47
N ILE A 48 -18.21 -11.51 -20.53
CA ILE A 48 -17.15 -12.15 -19.72
C ILE A 48 -15.77 -11.61 -20.11
N ILE A 49 -15.49 -11.47 -21.41
CA ILE A 49 -14.21 -10.93 -21.90
C ILE A 49 -14.00 -9.49 -21.41
N LEU A 50 -15.02 -8.63 -21.51
CA LEU A 50 -14.95 -7.26 -21.02
C LEU A 50 -14.72 -7.20 -19.51
N LEU A 51 -15.41 -8.05 -18.74
CA LEU A 51 -15.21 -8.14 -17.28
C LEU A 51 -13.78 -8.56 -16.93
N PHE A 52 -13.23 -9.52 -17.67
CA PHE A 52 -11.85 -9.96 -17.51
C PHE A 52 -10.85 -8.84 -17.81
N ILE A 53 -11.04 -8.09 -18.91
CA ILE A 53 -10.20 -6.94 -19.28
C ILE A 53 -10.27 -5.85 -18.19
N VAL A 54 -11.47 -5.48 -17.72
CA VAL A 54 -11.63 -4.49 -16.66
C VAL A 54 -10.93 -4.92 -15.37
N THR A 55 -11.04 -6.20 -15.02
CA THR A 55 -10.38 -6.78 -13.84
C THR A 55 -8.86 -6.70 -13.97
N LEU A 56 -8.30 -7.06 -15.14
CA LEU A 56 -6.86 -6.96 -15.40
C LEU A 56 -6.35 -5.51 -15.34
N LEU A 57 -7.07 -4.57 -15.94
CA LEU A 57 -6.73 -3.15 -15.90
C LEU A 57 -6.76 -2.61 -14.47
N CYS A 58 -7.76 -3.01 -13.67
CA CYS A 58 -7.83 -2.68 -12.26
C CYS A 58 -6.62 -3.23 -11.50
N CYS A 59 -6.34 -4.54 -11.62
CA CYS A 59 -5.19 -5.18 -10.98
C CYS A 59 -3.86 -4.49 -11.35
N HIS A 60 -3.69 -4.13 -12.61
CA HIS A 60 -2.50 -3.42 -13.08
C HIS A 60 -2.39 -2.00 -12.50
N HIS A 61 -3.52 -1.29 -12.38
CA HIS A 61 -3.56 0.06 -11.83
C HIS A 61 -3.28 0.10 -10.32
N PHE A 62 -3.73 -0.91 -9.56
CA PHE A 62 -3.50 -1.00 -8.11
C PHE A 62 -2.11 -1.52 -7.73
N LYS A 63 -1.38 -2.13 -8.67
CA LYS A 63 -0.03 -2.63 -8.40
C LYS A 63 0.89 -1.48 -7.97
N GLY A 64 1.46 -1.59 -6.78
CA GLY A 64 2.37 -0.57 -6.21
C GLY A 64 1.69 0.64 -5.56
N ARG A 65 0.37 0.59 -5.32
CA ARG A 65 -0.36 1.62 -4.54
C ARG A 65 -0.93 1.04 -3.25
N PRO A 66 -0.87 1.77 -2.12
CA PRO A 66 -1.62 1.38 -0.94
C PRO A 66 -3.13 1.54 -1.20
N LEU A 67 -3.95 0.70 -0.56
CA LEU A 67 -5.41 0.77 -0.65
C LEU A 67 -5.99 2.04 -0.01
N GLN A 68 -5.23 2.68 0.87
CA GLN A 68 -5.63 3.86 1.61
C GLN A 68 -4.42 4.78 1.84
N THR A 69 -4.68 6.07 2.08
CA THR A 69 -3.64 7.05 2.40
C THR A 69 -3.00 6.74 3.76
N ASN A 70 -1.78 7.26 3.99
CA ASN A 70 -1.09 7.11 5.28
C ASN A 70 -1.94 7.62 6.44
N LEU A 71 -2.56 8.79 6.29
CA LEU A 71 -3.44 9.35 7.33
C LEU A 71 -4.62 8.42 7.67
N LYS A 72 -5.28 7.86 6.64
CA LYS A 72 -6.41 6.93 6.86
C LYS A 72 -5.93 5.60 7.45
N PHE A 73 -4.78 5.10 7.03
CA PHE A 73 -4.18 3.87 7.58
C PHE A 73 -3.84 4.02 9.06
N VAL A 74 -3.17 5.11 9.42
CA VAL A 74 -2.73 5.42 10.79
C VAL A 74 -3.93 5.59 11.73
N ASN A 75 -5.01 6.24 11.27
CA ASN A 75 -6.20 6.49 12.07
C ASN A 75 -7.26 5.37 12.00
N SER A 76 -7.02 4.31 11.22
CA SER A 76 -8.02 3.25 11.05
C SER A 76 -8.13 2.40 12.31
N THR A 77 -9.31 2.44 12.94
CA THR A 77 -9.67 1.73 14.18
C THR A 77 -10.03 0.26 13.96
N ASN A 78 -9.93 -0.26 12.74
CA ASN A 78 -10.34 -1.64 12.43
C ASN A 78 -9.51 -2.70 13.17
N ASN A 79 -8.34 -2.35 13.72
CA ASN A 79 -7.55 -3.22 14.60
C ASN A 79 -7.47 -2.65 16.03
N LYS A 80 -8.60 -2.62 16.76
CA LYS A 80 -8.68 -2.23 18.18
C LYS A 80 -7.89 -3.14 19.16
N ILE A 81 -7.02 -4.02 18.67
CA ILE A 81 -6.37 -5.07 19.47
C ILE A 81 -5.37 -4.47 20.48
N TYR A 82 -4.83 -3.27 20.25
CA TYR A 82 -3.70 -2.76 21.03
C TYR A 82 -4.04 -1.81 22.19
N LYS A 83 -5.33 -1.56 22.50
CA LYS A 83 -5.72 -0.57 23.51
C LYS A 83 -5.21 -0.86 24.93
N HIS A 84 -4.84 -2.09 25.26
CA HIS A 84 -4.50 -2.48 26.64
C HIS A 84 -3.00 -2.66 26.93
N GLU A 85 -2.14 -2.84 25.92
CA GLU A 85 -0.70 -3.13 26.14
C GLU A 85 0.24 -1.95 25.82
N LEU A 86 -0.29 -0.88 25.21
CA LEU A 86 0.53 0.20 24.67
C LEU A 86 0.82 1.31 25.68
N HIS A 87 0.27 1.23 26.90
CA HIS A 87 0.38 2.29 27.89
C HIS A 87 1.77 2.41 28.54
N ASP A 88 2.62 1.38 28.41
CA ASP A 88 3.89 1.30 29.15
C ASP A 88 5.15 1.27 28.27
N VAL A 89 5.01 1.15 26.94
CA VAL A 89 6.16 1.07 26.02
C VAL A 89 6.18 2.28 25.09
N THR A 90 7.26 3.07 25.17
CA THR A 90 7.55 4.17 24.23
C THR A 90 8.00 3.61 22.87
N ILE A 91 7.06 3.02 22.11
CA ILE A 91 7.32 2.40 20.80
C ILE A 91 7.92 3.41 19.81
N PHE A 92 7.44 4.65 19.86
CA PHE A 92 7.84 5.73 18.96
C PHE A 92 9.01 6.52 19.57
N THR A 93 10.21 5.96 19.46
CA THR A 93 11.44 6.56 20.00
C THR A 93 12.35 7.10 18.89
N SER A 94 12.79 8.35 19.04
CA SER A 94 13.78 8.96 18.14
C SER A 94 15.14 8.29 18.28
N GLY A 95 15.81 8.06 17.15
CA GLY A 95 17.11 7.39 17.13
C GLY A 95 17.38 6.65 15.82
N ILE A 96 18.31 5.71 15.88
CA ILE A 96 18.72 4.91 14.75
C ILE A 96 17.81 3.69 14.65
N TRP A 97 17.25 3.51 13.47
CA TRP A 97 16.40 2.39 13.10
C TRP A 97 17.07 1.58 12.02
N SER A 98 16.89 0.26 12.09
CA SER A 98 17.27 -0.68 11.05
C SER A 98 16.03 -1.06 10.25
N SER A 99 16.18 -1.21 8.93
CA SER A 99 15.09 -1.59 8.05
C SER A 99 15.51 -2.70 7.11
N ARG A 100 14.56 -3.58 6.77
CA ARG A 100 14.71 -4.54 5.67
C ARG A 100 13.42 -4.64 4.87
N HIS A 101 13.54 -4.95 3.60
CA HIS A 101 12.41 -5.09 2.69
C HIS A 101 12.51 -6.39 1.92
N TYR A 102 11.36 -7.00 1.64
CA TYR A 102 11.27 -8.16 0.78
C TYR A 102 11.11 -7.68 -0.66
N GLN A 103 11.86 -8.26 -1.59
CA GLN A 103 11.72 -8.00 -3.02
C GLN A 103 12.21 -9.22 -3.78
N SER A 104 11.53 -9.57 -4.88
CA SER A 104 11.93 -10.68 -5.76
C SER A 104 12.16 -12.02 -5.03
N GLY A 105 11.36 -12.31 -4.01
CA GLY A 105 11.46 -13.59 -3.27
C GLY A 105 12.58 -13.64 -2.23
N MET A 106 13.23 -12.51 -1.91
CA MET A 106 14.31 -12.46 -0.93
C MET A 106 14.22 -11.23 -0.02
N TRP A 107 14.70 -11.36 1.22
CA TRP A 107 14.95 -10.22 2.09
C TRP A 107 16.22 -9.49 1.67
N HIS A 108 16.08 -8.21 1.34
CA HIS A 108 17.21 -7.33 1.04
C HIS A 108 17.75 -6.65 2.29
N SER A 109 19.07 -6.38 2.26
CA SER A 109 19.93 -6.03 3.39
C SER A 109 19.43 -4.90 4.29
N PHE A 110 19.91 -4.94 5.53
CA PHE A 110 19.65 -3.92 6.54
C PHE A 110 20.17 -2.56 6.11
N SER A 111 19.28 -1.57 6.05
CA SER A 111 19.66 -0.16 5.94
C SER A 111 19.36 0.54 7.25
N TYR A 112 20.32 1.34 7.73
CA TYR A 112 20.20 2.10 8.97
C TYR A 112 19.90 3.55 8.65
N PHE A 113 18.94 4.14 9.36
CA PHE A 113 18.61 5.55 9.21
C PHE A 113 18.08 6.15 10.50
N MET A 114 18.16 7.47 10.59
CA MET A 114 17.67 8.22 11.74
C MET A 114 16.18 8.50 11.56
N LEU A 115 15.39 8.27 12.59
CA LEU A 115 14.03 8.78 12.70
C LEU A 115 13.93 9.71 13.90
N SER A 116 13.22 10.82 13.72
CA SER A 116 12.88 11.80 14.73
C SER A 116 11.37 11.90 14.83
N PHE A 117 10.83 11.58 16.00
CA PHE A 117 9.40 11.62 16.32
C PHE A 117 9.07 12.90 17.05
N ASP A 118 8.10 13.64 16.52
CA ASP A 118 7.50 14.81 17.17
C ASP A 118 6.18 14.39 17.85
N PRO A 119 6.16 14.26 19.19
CA PRO A 119 4.97 13.85 19.93
C PRO A 119 3.85 14.89 19.94
N LYS A 120 4.13 16.16 19.62
CA LYS A 120 3.11 17.21 19.57
C LYS A 120 2.35 17.18 18.25
N LEU A 121 3.08 16.92 17.16
CA LEU A 121 2.51 16.91 15.80
C LEU A 121 2.13 15.51 15.32
N PHE A 122 2.48 14.46 16.07
CA PHE A 122 2.36 13.06 15.65
C PHE A 122 3.01 12.81 14.28
N LYS A 123 4.14 13.48 14.07
CA LYS A 123 4.93 13.43 12.82
C LYS A 123 6.25 12.73 13.06
N VAL A 124 6.71 12.05 12.02
CA VAL A 124 8.03 11.44 12.00
C VAL A 124 8.80 11.96 10.80
N THR A 125 10.04 12.36 11.03
CA THR A 125 10.97 12.76 9.99
C THR A 125 12.23 11.92 10.07
N GLY A 126 12.99 11.87 9.00
CA GLY A 126 14.24 11.10 9.01
C GLY A 126 15.05 11.29 7.75
N SER A 127 16.24 10.72 7.77
CA SER A 127 17.11 10.66 6.61
C SER A 127 18.10 9.52 6.74
N GLY A 128 18.63 9.09 5.60
CA GLY A 128 19.62 8.03 5.56
C GLY A 128 20.21 7.84 4.18
N LEU A 129 21.03 6.81 4.08
CA LEU A 129 21.68 6.35 2.86
C LEU A 129 21.49 4.85 2.77
N ASP A 130 21.09 4.36 1.60
CA ASP A 130 21.03 2.94 1.30
C ASP A 130 21.69 2.64 -0.04
N ASN A 131 21.53 1.39 -0.50
CA ASN A 131 22.02 0.94 -1.78
C ASN A 131 21.37 1.65 -2.98
N ILE A 132 20.31 2.45 -2.82
CA ILE A 132 19.66 3.26 -3.84
C ILE A 132 20.24 4.68 -3.84
N GLY A 133 20.39 5.30 -2.68
CA GLY A 133 20.93 6.66 -2.58
C GLY A 133 20.57 7.34 -1.27
N ILE A 134 20.82 8.65 -1.20
CA ILE A 134 20.43 9.46 -0.05
C ILE A 134 18.93 9.69 -0.12
N PHE A 135 18.26 9.57 1.02
CA PHE A 135 16.82 9.77 1.11
C PHE A 135 16.44 10.56 2.36
N THR A 136 15.25 11.16 2.30
CA THR A 136 14.52 11.70 3.44
C THR A 136 13.25 10.89 3.70
N ILE A 137 12.77 10.94 4.93
CA ILE A 137 11.52 10.34 5.37
C ILE A 137 10.65 11.45 5.95
N ASP A 138 9.40 11.48 5.52
CA ASP A 138 8.31 12.24 6.14
C ASP A 138 7.15 11.27 6.40
N GLY A 139 6.49 11.40 7.54
CA GLY A 139 5.38 10.52 7.88
C GLY A 139 4.56 11.00 9.05
N THR A 140 3.54 10.21 9.34
CA THR A 140 2.63 10.38 10.47
C THR A 140 2.53 9.06 11.22
N TYR A 141 2.30 9.13 12.52
CA TYR A 141 2.11 7.95 13.36
C TYR A 141 0.96 8.17 14.34
N SER A 142 0.47 7.09 14.94
CA SER A 142 -0.54 7.15 15.98
C SER A 142 -0.14 6.22 17.12
N ILE A 143 -0.07 6.80 18.31
CA ILE A 143 0.15 6.07 19.55
C ILE A 143 -1.03 5.14 19.80
N GLU A 144 -2.26 5.62 19.58
CA GLU A 144 -3.49 4.86 19.84
C GLU A 144 -3.59 3.56 19.02
N THR A 145 -3.12 3.59 17.77
CA THR A 145 -3.22 2.43 16.87
C THR A 145 -1.92 1.65 16.74
N GLY A 146 -0.80 2.18 17.27
CA GLY A 146 0.53 1.61 17.06
C GLY A 146 0.91 1.55 15.58
N ARG A 147 0.41 2.49 14.75
CA ARG A 147 0.64 2.49 13.30
C ARG A 147 1.45 3.70 12.86
N MET A 148 2.15 3.53 11.74
CA MET A 148 2.93 4.57 11.11
C MET A 148 2.84 4.49 9.58
N GLY A 149 2.66 5.64 8.96
CA GLY A 149 2.70 5.81 7.51
C GLY A 149 3.83 6.74 7.11
N LEU A 150 4.78 6.23 6.32
CA LEU A 150 5.95 6.95 5.85
C LEU A 150 5.91 7.19 4.35
N ILE A 151 6.63 8.23 3.94
CA ILE A 151 7.01 8.55 2.57
C ILE A 151 8.52 8.72 2.56
N LYS A 152 9.21 7.78 1.93
CA LYS A 152 10.65 7.85 1.68
C LYS A 152 10.89 8.48 0.32
N THR A 153 11.62 9.58 0.28
CA THR A 153 11.93 10.33 -0.96
C THR A 153 13.42 10.31 -1.22
N TYR A 154 13.84 9.80 -2.37
CA TYR A 154 15.25 9.79 -2.78
C TYR A 154 15.66 11.14 -3.40
N GLN A 155 16.86 11.60 -3.06
CA GLN A 155 17.45 12.81 -3.64
C GLN A 155 18.02 12.51 -5.04
N LEU A 156 17.82 13.44 -5.97
CA LEU A 156 18.31 13.35 -7.34
C LEU A 156 19.85 13.30 -7.37
N GLY A 157 20.45 12.56 -8.31
CA GLY A 157 21.90 12.56 -8.53
C GLY A 157 22.74 11.75 -7.53
N THR A 158 22.13 10.97 -6.64
CA THR A 158 22.86 10.23 -5.58
C THR A 158 23.35 8.84 -5.99
N LYS A 159 23.32 8.49 -7.30
CA LYS A 159 23.78 7.18 -7.81
C LYS A 159 24.53 7.22 -9.14
N LYS A 160 25.45 6.25 -9.31
CA LYS A 160 26.33 5.98 -10.47
C LYS A 160 25.63 5.52 -11.76
N ARG A 161 24.32 5.23 -11.73
CA ARG A 161 23.54 4.83 -12.91
C ARG A 161 22.60 5.98 -13.28
N THR A 162 22.72 6.39 -14.53
CA THR A 162 22.11 7.51 -15.29
C THR A 162 20.58 7.54 -15.31
N GLU A 163 19.95 7.40 -14.16
CA GLU A 163 18.50 7.45 -14.03
C GLU A 163 18.12 8.45 -12.95
N ASP A 164 18.12 9.73 -13.36
CA ASP A 164 17.67 10.91 -12.62
C ASP A 164 16.16 10.89 -12.31
N PHE A 165 15.72 9.92 -11.51
CA PHE A 165 14.33 9.87 -11.08
C PHE A 165 14.23 10.14 -9.59
N LYS A 166 13.67 11.30 -9.24
CA LYS A 166 13.05 11.50 -7.93
C LYS A 166 11.88 10.53 -7.85
N TYR A 167 12.01 9.50 -7.03
CA TYR A 167 10.91 8.58 -6.76
C TYR A 167 10.62 8.50 -5.27
N GLN A 168 9.36 8.21 -4.98
CA GLN A 168 8.82 8.09 -3.64
C GLN A 168 8.42 6.64 -3.37
N MET A 169 8.71 6.19 -2.16
CA MET A 169 8.24 4.92 -1.63
C MET A 169 7.33 5.19 -0.44
N ILE A 170 6.09 4.72 -0.52
CA ILE A 170 5.14 4.79 0.59
C ILE A 170 5.33 3.53 1.44
N ILE A 171 5.33 3.67 2.75
CA ILE A 171 5.48 2.55 3.69
C ILE A 171 4.37 2.64 4.74
N GLN A 172 3.66 1.55 4.97
CA GLN A 172 2.59 1.46 5.97
C GLN A 172 2.91 0.32 6.94
N LEU A 173 3.06 0.66 8.21
CA LEU A 173 3.58 -0.21 9.25
C LEU A 173 2.67 -0.26 10.47
N THR A 174 2.59 -1.42 11.09
CA THR A 174 1.93 -1.66 12.39
C THR A 174 2.95 -2.22 13.35
N TRP A 175 2.90 -1.79 14.60
CA TRP A 175 3.71 -2.36 15.66
C TRP A 175 3.33 -3.82 15.90
N ASN A 176 4.32 -4.69 15.95
CA ASN A 176 4.18 -6.06 16.37
C ASN A 176 4.84 -6.21 17.76
N SER A 177 4.01 -6.46 18.78
CA SER A 177 4.46 -6.59 20.17
C SER A 177 5.27 -7.87 20.43
N GLU A 178 5.00 -8.96 19.70
CA GLU A 178 5.71 -10.23 19.85
C GLU A 178 7.16 -10.14 19.35
N THR A 179 7.37 -9.40 18.26
CA THR A 179 8.69 -9.27 17.61
C THR A 179 9.40 -7.96 17.95
N HIS A 180 8.75 -7.07 18.70
CA HIS A 180 9.23 -5.74 19.07
C HIS A 180 9.75 -4.93 17.88
N GLN A 181 9.00 -4.95 16.77
CA GLN A 181 9.32 -4.20 15.56
C GLN A 181 8.06 -3.78 14.81
N PHE A 182 8.23 -2.82 13.91
CA PHE A 182 7.20 -2.41 12.99
C PHE A 182 7.21 -3.29 11.75
N GLU A 183 6.04 -3.78 11.34
CA GLU A 183 5.87 -4.66 10.19
C GLU A 183 4.76 -4.15 9.28
N GLY A 184 4.91 -4.35 7.97
CA GLY A 184 3.88 -3.99 7.02
C GLY A 184 4.36 -4.08 5.60
N LYS A 185 3.99 -3.10 4.78
CA LYS A 185 4.31 -3.10 3.34
C LYS A 185 4.92 -1.80 2.87
N TRP A 186 5.81 -1.93 1.89
CA TRP A 186 6.24 -0.82 1.06
C TRP A 186 5.47 -0.83 -0.27
N TYR A 187 5.38 0.34 -0.89
CA TYR A 187 4.69 0.58 -2.15
C TYR A 187 5.51 1.57 -2.98
N VAL A 188 5.85 1.20 -4.20
CA VAL A 188 6.48 2.09 -5.18
C VAL A 188 5.66 2.07 -6.45
N GLN A 189 5.42 3.27 -6.97
CA GLN A 189 4.84 3.43 -8.28
C GLN A 189 5.55 4.56 -9.02
N THR A 190 6.25 4.18 -10.09
CA THR A 190 6.86 5.07 -11.06
C THR A 190 6.35 4.69 -12.46
N ASN A 191 6.73 5.46 -13.48
CA ASN A 191 6.41 5.13 -14.86
C ASN A 191 7.07 3.81 -15.32
N LYS A 192 8.24 3.48 -14.75
CA LYS A 192 9.04 2.30 -15.13
C LYS A 192 8.85 1.12 -14.20
N TYR A 193 8.46 1.35 -12.95
CA TYR A 193 8.46 0.34 -11.91
C TYR A 193 7.24 0.44 -11.00
N ARG A 194 6.62 -0.71 -10.73
CA ARG A 194 5.51 -0.85 -9.78
C ARG A 194 5.79 -2.04 -8.87
N GLY A 195 5.91 -1.78 -7.58
CA GLY A 195 6.30 -2.80 -6.61
C GLY A 195 5.55 -2.62 -5.30
N THR A 196 5.24 -3.74 -4.66
CA THR A 196 4.76 -3.75 -3.28
C THR A 196 5.13 -5.08 -2.64
N ASP A 197 5.63 -5.02 -1.41
CA ASP A 197 5.97 -6.21 -0.65
C ASP A 197 6.19 -5.86 0.82
N LYS A 198 6.62 -6.85 1.61
CA LYS A 198 6.86 -6.74 3.05
C LYS A 198 7.98 -5.75 3.39
N PHE A 199 7.78 -5.01 4.46
CA PHE A 199 8.76 -4.09 5.04
C PHE A 199 8.80 -4.28 6.56
N GLN A 200 10.01 -4.21 7.13
CA GLN A 200 10.22 -4.29 8.57
C GLN A 200 11.15 -3.18 9.04
N LEU A 201 10.86 -2.65 10.22
CA LEU A 201 11.56 -1.53 10.83
C LEU A 201 11.75 -1.79 12.33
N LYS A 202 13.01 -1.85 12.78
CA LYS A 202 13.37 -2.20 14.16
C LYS A 202 14.28 -1.15 14.79
N PHE A 203 13.91 -0.69 15.98
CA PHE A 203 14.70 0.27 16.74
C PHE A 203 16.05 -0.36 17.11
N THR A 204 17.13 0.41 16.97
CA THR A 204 18.48 -0.07 17.25
C THR A 204 19.08 0.62 18.46
N LYS A 205 19.22 1.95 18.42
CA LYS A 205 19.81 2.73 19.51
C LYS A 205 19.35 4.18 19.46
N GLN A 206 19.32 4.84 20.61
CA GLN A 206 19.12 6.28 20.69
C GLN A 206 20.33 7.02 20.10
N GLN A 207 20.09 8.21 19.57
CA GLN A 207 21.18 9.11 19.19
C GLN A 207 21.88 9.53 20.48
N SER A 208 23.14 9.13 20.68
CA SER A 208 23.95 9.64 21.78
C SER A 208 24.09 11.15 21.59
N SER A 209 23.54 11.93 22.53
CA SER A 209 23.69 13.38 22.52
C SER A 209 25.18 13.73 22.53
N PRO A 210 25.70 14.48 21.54
CA PRO A 210 27.09 14.92 21.56
C PRO A 210 27.18 16.11 22.51
N ASN A 211 27.20 15.88 23.83
CA ASN A 211 27.71 16.82 24.84
C ASN A 211 27.67 16.19 26.25
N ASN A 212 28.85 15.78 26.73
CA ASN A 212 29.31 15.86 28.14
C ASN A 212 30.72 15.23 28.23
N LYS A 213 31.66 15.79 27.46
CA LYS A 213 33.10 15.61 27.68
C LYS A 213 33.78 16.98 27.60
N GLU A 214 33.37 17.87 28.49
CA GLU A 214 34.16 19.04 28.86
C GLU A 214 33.89 19.30 30.35
N ASN A 215 34.97 19.52 31.10
CA ASN A 215 35.04 19.77 32.55
C ASN A 215 35.20 18.53 33.46
N SER A 216 36.37 17.90 33.34
CA SER A 216 37.00 17.16 34.46
C SER A 216 38.52 17.11 34.25
N MET A 217 39.15 18.28 34.21
CA MET A 217 40.57 18.46 34.50
C MET A 217 40.73 19.85 35.10
N CYS A 218 40.54 19.91 36.41
CA CYS A 218 41.19 20.85 37.31
C CYS A 218 41.76 20.00 38.44
#